data_AF-A0A942DIJ8-F1
#
_entry.id   AF-A0A942DIJ8-F1
#
_cell.length_a   1.000
_cell.length_b   1.000
_cell.length_c   1.000
_cell.angle_alpha   90.00
_cell.angle_beta   90.00
_cell.angle_gamma   90.00
#
_symmetry.space_group_name_H-M   'P 1'
#
loop_
_entity.id
_entity.type
_entity.pdbx_description
1 polymer ?
#
loop_
_entity_poly.entity_id
_entity_poly.type
_entity_poly.pdbx_seq_one_letter_code
_entity_poly.pdbx_strand_id
1 'polypeptide(L)'
;MPEKEGSKKKEKKTGAAKVAAIASTVLWILGFALAFVVPANSPFGWVPDGMLLVGFFPLLYAWKPGWPWVVFGVLNTIVGFLLLVAFYIPDTNFTRDMIIVRKHLAEQHSPYTWMVIGIMSTIFGMVRMAIHLFQWIRKKSSKQSAPVEASTSLEP
;
A
#
# COMPACT_ATOMS: atom_id res chain seq x y z
N MET A 1 0.82 -23.87 39.90
CA MET A 1 0.68 -24.12 38.44
C MET A 1 -0.63 -23.49 37.96
N PRO A 2 -0.61 -22.29 37.35
CA PRO A 2 -1.77 -21.76 36.64
C PRO A 2 -1.55 -21.78 35.11
N GLU A 3 -2.44 -22.53 34.48
CA GLU A 3 -3.16 -22.30 33.22
C GLU A 3 -2.47 -21.66 32.01
N LYS A 4 -2.29 -22.53 31.01
CA LYS A 4 -2.06 -22.23 29.59
C LYS A 4 -3.32 -21.64 28.93
N GLU A 5 -3.59 -20.35 29.09
CA GLU A 5 -4.65 -19.64 28.31
C GLU A 5 -4.11 -18.64 27.27
N GLY A 6 -2.82 -18.71 26.92
CA GLY A 6 -2.21 -17.76 25.98
C GLY A 6 -2.23 -18.12 24.49
N SER A 7 -2.52 -19.38 24.11
CA SER A 7 -2.04 -19.90 22.81
C SER A 7 -3.03 -19.81 21.63
N LYS A 8 -4.36 -19.89 21.87
CA LYS A 8 -5.33 -20.08 20.76
C LYS A 8 -5.66 -18.83 19.92
N LYS A 9 -5.21 -17.63 20.29
CA LYS A 9 -5.51 -16.38 19.52
C LYS A 9 -4.49 -16.02 18.44
N LYS A 10 -3.33 -16.72 18.35
CA LYS A 10 -2.28 -16.39 17.38
C LYS A 10 -2.41 -17.13 16.04
N GLU A 11 -3.02 -18.32 15.99
CA GLU A 11 -3.09 -19.14 14.77
C GLU A 11 -4.14 -18.71 13.74
N LYS A 12 -5.28 -18.14 14.14
CA LYS A 12 -6.32 -17.72 13.16
C LYS A 12 -5.92 -16.50 12.31
N LYS A 13 -4.92 -15.71 12.72
CA LYS A 13 -4.50 -14.49 12.01
C LYS A 13 -3.57 -14.72 10.82
N THR A 14 -2.87 -15.86 10.76
CA THR A 14 -1.97 -16.19 9.65
C THR A 14 -2.71 -16.69 8.41
N GLY A 15 -3.83 -17.41 8.58
CA GLY A 15 -4.64 -17.91 7.47
C GLY A 15 -5.22 -16.78 6.61
N ALA A 16 -5.87 -15.79 7.23
CA ALA A 16 -6.47 -14.66 6.51
C ALA A 16 -5.43 -13.81 5.77
N ALA A 17 -4.26 -13.57 6.37
CA ALA A 17 -3.17 -12.85 5.71
C ALA A 17 -2.59 -13.63 4.52
N LYS A 18 -2.47 -14.96 4.63
CA LYS A 18 -2.05 -15.83 3.51
C LYS A 18 -3.07 -15.82 2.37
N VAL A 19 -4.37 -15.90 2.68
CA VAL A 19 -5.43 -15.84 1.68
C VAL A 19 -5.46 -14.47 0.99
N ALA A 20 -5.32 -13.37 1.74
CA ALA A 20 -5.24 -12.03 1.17
C ALA A 20 -4.01 -11.86 0.26
N ALA A 21 -2.86 -12.42 0.65
CA ALA A 21 -1.66 -12.41 -0.17
C ALA A 21 -1.84 -13.23 -1.45
N ILE A 22 -2.42 -14.43 -1.38
CA ILE A 22 -2.68 -15.27 -2.55
C ILE A 22 -3.69 -14.58 -3.49
N ALA A 23 -4.79 -14.06 -2.95
CA ALA A 23 -5.79 -13.35 -3.74
C ALA A 23 -5.20 -12.09 -4.41
N SER A 24 -4.38 -11.34 -3.67
CA SER A 24 -3.62 -10.20 -4.17
C SER A 24 -2.71 -10.60 -5.33
N THR A 25 -1.88 -11.64 -5.14
CA THR A 25 -0.96 -12.15 -6.16
C THR A 25 -1.70 -12.64 -7.41
N VAL A 26 -2.82 -13.36 -7.25
CA VAL A 26 -3.62 -13.83 -8.38
C VAL A 26 -4.23 -12.65 -9.15
N LEU A 27 -4.81 -11.65 -8.45
CA LEU A 27 -5.30 -10.43 -9.09
C LEU A 27 -4.19 -9.71 -9.83
N TRP A 28 -2.98 -9.68 -9.26
CA TRP A 28 -1.83 -9.01 -9.85
C TRP A 28 -1.33 -9.72 -11.11
N ILE A 29 -1.17 -11.03 -11.06
CA ILE A 29 -0.75 -11.84 -12.21
C ILE A 29 -1.78 -11.72 -13.33
N LEU A 30 -3.08 -11.81 -13.00
CA LEU A 30 -4.14 -11.63 -13.99
C LEU A 30 -4.15 -10.21 -14.55
N GLY A 31 -4.03 -9.18 -13.71
CA GLY A 31 -3.94 -7.79 -14.17
C GLY A 31 -2.76 -7.55 -15.10
N PHE A 32 -1.58 -8.09 -14.77
CA PHE A 32 -0.39 -8.01 -15.60
C PHE A 32 -0.55 -8.78 -16.91
N ALA A 33 -1.10 -9.99 -16.88
CA ALA A 33 -1.38 -10.77 -18.08
C ALA A 33 -2.39 -10.07 -19.00
N LEU A 34 -3.48 -9.52 -18.43
CA LEU A 34 -4.45 -8.74 -19.19
C LEU A 34 -3.82 -7.49 -19.81
N ALA A 35 -2.83 -6.86 -19.18
CA ALA A 35 -2.15 -5.70 -19.76
C ALA A 35 -1.48 -6.00 -21.12
N PHE A 36 -1.01 -7.24 -21.35
CA PHE A 36 -0.42 -7.65 -22.63
C PHE A 36 -1.43 -8.21 -23.63
N VAL A 37 -2.57 -8.70 -23.15
CA VAL A 37 -3.60 -9.34 -23.99
C VAL A 37 -4.63 -8.33 -24.50
N VAL A 38 -4.95 -7.30 -23.71
CA VAL A 38 -5.96 -6.30 -24.08
C VAL A 38 -5.37 -5.36 -25.13
N PRO A 39 -5.96 -5.27 -26.33
CA PRO A 39 -5.44 -4.40 -27.39
C PRO A 39 -5.63 -2.93 -27.02
N ALA A 40 -4.67 -2.11 -27.48
CA ALA A 40 -4.53 -0.69 -27.17
C ALA A 40 -5.74 0.21 -27.46
N ASN A 41 -6.73 -0.24 -28.23
CA ASN A 41 -7.93 0.53 -28.57
C ASN A 41 -9.22 -0.06 -27.95
N SER A 42 -9.08 -0.99 -27.01
CA SER A 42 -10.21 -1.63 -26.34
C SER A 42 -10.78 -0.72 -25.25
N PRO A 43 -12.12 -0.59 -25.11
CA PRO A 43 -12.73 0.13 -24.00
C PRO A 43 -12.44 -0.50 -22.62
N PHE A 44 -11.81 -1.67 -22.58
CA PHE A 44 -11.38 -2.39 -21.37
C PHE A 44 -9.92 -2.13 -20.99
N GLY A 45 -9.22 -1.17 -21.60
CA GLY A 45 -7.83 -0.81 -21.28
C GLY A 45 -7.61 -0.39 -19.82
N TRP A 46 -8.65 0.06 -19.12
CA TRP A 46 -8.61 0.40 -17.70
C TRP A 46 -8.67 -0.83 -16.76
N VAL A 47 -9.09 -1.99 -17.26
CA VAL A 47 -9.29 -3.21 -16.44
C VAL A 47 -7.97 -3.74 -15.87
N PRO A 48 -6.87 -3.87 -16.65
CA PRO A 48 -5.55 -4.20 -16.13
C PRO A 48 -5.12 -3.28 -14.98
N ASP A 49 -5.22 -1.96 -15.16
CA ASP A 49 -4.87 -0.96 -14.15
C ASP A 49 -5.71 -1.12 -12.88
N GLY A 50 -7.03 -1.27 -13.04
CA GLY A 50 -7.95 -1.50 -11.94
C GLY A 50 -7.60 -2.77 -11.16
N MET A 51 -7.29 -3.86 -11.85
CA MET A 51 -6.89 -5.12 -11.21
C MET A 51 -5.54 -5.01 -10.49
N LEU A 52 -4.58 -4.27 -11.03
CA LEU A 52 -3.29 -4.04 -10.37
C LEU A 52 -3.48 -3.20 -9.10
N LEU A 53 -4.27 -2.14 -9.15
CA LEU A 53 -4.56 -1.25 -8.02
C LEU A 53 -5.38 -1.96 -6.94
N VAL A 54 -6.46 -2.64 -7.32
CA VAL A 54 -7.30 -3.43 -6.40
C VAL A 54 -6.53 -4.62 -5.85
N GLY A 55 -5.65 -5.23 -6.66
CA GLY A 55 -4.80 -6.34 -6.26
C GLY A 55 -3.91 -6.00 -5.07
N PHE A 56 -3.46 -4.76 -4.92
CA PHE A 56 -2.67 -4.35 -3.75
C PHE A 56 -3.49 -4.15 -2.47
N PHE A 57 -4.80 -3.90 -2.58
CA PHE A 57 -5.64 -3.52 -1.44
C PHE A 57 -5.72 -4.61 -0.35
N PRO A 58 -5.93 -5.91 -0.67
CA PRO A 58 -5.92 -6.99 0.31
C PRO A 58 -4.59 -7.11 1.04
N LEU A 59 -3.48 -6.92 0.32
CA LEU A 59 -2.13 -7.02 0.86
C LEU A 59 -1.84 -5.85 1.83
N LEU A 60 -2.17 -4.63 1.42
CA LEU A 60 -2.04 -3.43 2.23
C LEU A 60 -2.91 -3.50 3.50
N TYR A 61 -4.11 -4.08 3.40
CA TYR A 61 -4.99 -4.24 4.55
C TYR A 61 -4.51 -5.33 5.51
N ALA A 62 -3.99 -6.44 5.00
CA ALA A 62 -3.41 -7.52 5.81
C ALA A 62 -2.15 -7.07 6.57
N TRP A 63 -1.41 -6.11 6.02
CA TRP A 63 -0.24 -5.55 6.67
C TRP A 63 -0.61 -4.55 7.78
N LYS A 64 -0.20 -4.90 9.00
CA LYS A 64 -0.39 -4.06 10.19
C LYS A 64 0.36 -2.71 10.15
N PRO A 65 1.61 -2.60 9.67
CA PRO A 65 2.30 -1.32 9.67
C PRO A 65 1.68 -0.36 8.65
N GLY A 66 1.67 0.94 8.95
CA GLY A 66 1.10 1.97 8.07
C GLY A 66 2.04 2.43 6.95
N TRP A 67 3.35 2.19 7.05
CA TRP A 67 4.33 2.61 6.04
C TRP A 67 4.09 2.06 4.61
N PRO A 68 3.59 0.83 4.41
CA PRO A 68 3.36 0.30 3.07
C PRO A 68 2.28 1.08 2.31
N TRP A 69 1.28 1.62 3.01
CA TRP A 69 0.27 2.50 2.44
C TRP A 69 0.88 3.81 1.94
N VAL A 70 1.85 4.36 2.68
CA VAL A 70 2.59 5.56 2.28
C VAL A 70 3.44 5.29 1.05
N VAL A 71 4.24 4.22 1.04
CA VAL A 71 5.09 3.88 -0.10
C VAL A 71 4.25 3.57 -1.34
N PHE A 72 3.20 2.77 -1.19
CA PHE A 72 2.25 2.52 -2.27
C PHE A 72 1.65 3.83 -2.78
N GLY A 73 1.16 4.69 -1.90
CA GLY A 73 0.54 5.95 -2.28
C GLY A 73 1.49 6.91 -3.00
N VAL A 74 2.71 7.07 -2.49
CA VAL A 74 3.75 7.91 -3.11
C VAL A 74 4.13 7.39 -4.49
N LEU A 75 4.38 6.08 -4.64
CA LEU A 75 4.72 5.50 -5.94
C LEU A 75 3.60 5.68 -6.97
N ASN A 76 2.34 5.43 -6.59
CA ASN A 76 1.20 5.65 -7.49
C ASN A 76 1.01 7.12 -7.86
N THR A 77 1.27 8.03 -6.92
CA THR A 77 1.21 9.48 -7.19
C THR A 77 2.30 9.88 -8.20
N ILE A 78 3.52 9.35 -8.05
CA ILE A 78 4.62 9.58 -9.00
C ILE A 78 4.27 9.02 -10.38
N VAL A 79 3.72 7.80 -10.45
CA VAL A 79 3.28 7.21 -11.72
C VAL A 79 2.22 8.08 -12.39
N GLY A 80 1.19 8.51 -11.65
CA GLY A 80 0.16 9.40 -12.17
C GLY A 80 0.71 10.77 -12.62
N PHE A 81 1.68 11.31 -11.90
CA PHE A 81 2.38 12.53 -12.30
C PHE A 81 3.20 12.34 -13.59
N LEU A 82 3.93 11.24 -13.73
CA LEU A 82 4.67 10.93 -14.96
C LEU A 82 3.73 10.76 -16.16
N LEU A 83 2.58 10.11 -15.97
CA LEU A 83 1.54 10.02 -17.00
C LEU A 83 0.97 11.39 -17.37
N LEU A 84 0.77 12.27 -16.38
CA LEU A 84 0.32 13.64 -16.61
C LEU A 84 1.35 14.44 -17.42
N VAL A 85 2.63 14.33 -17.07
CA VAL A 85 3.72 14.96 -17.82
C VAL A 85 3.77 14.41 -19.26
N ALA A 86 3.65 13.09 -19.43
CA ALA A 86 3.57 12.46 -20.75
C ALA A 86 2.37 12.95 -21.58
N PHE A 87 1.27 13.33 -20.92
CA PHE A 87 0.09 13.91 -21.58
C PHE A 87 0.36 15.31 -22.15
N TYR A 88 1.15 16.14 -21.45
CA TYR A 88 1.36 17.54 -21.81
C TYR A 88 2.67 17.84 -22.58
N ILE A 89 3.62 16.91 -22.66
CA ILE A 89 4.85 17.15 -23.45
C ILE A 89 4.54 17.06 -24.95
N PRO A 90 4.87 18.10 -25.76
CA PRO A 90 4.62 18.09 -27.19
C PRO A 90 5.42 17.01 -27.93
N ASP A 91 4.83 16.45 -28.99
CA ASP A 91 5.36 15.35 -29.82
C ASP A 91 6.74 15.68 -30.43
N THR A 92 7.07 16.96 -30.57
CA THR A 92 8.32 17.44 -31.16
C THR A 92 9.58 17.05 -30.39
N ASN A 93 9.44 16.66 -29.12
CA ASN A 93 10.56 16.27 -28.25
C ASN A 93 10.88 14.77 -28.29
N PHE A 94 10.14 13.98 -29.07
CA PHE A 94 10.20 12.52 -29.04
C PHE A 94 10.50 11.92 -30.41
N THR A 95 11.19 10.77 -30.41
CA THR A 95 11.33 9.95 -31.61
C THR A 95 9.98 9.34 -32.00
N ARG A 96 9.85 8.90 -33.26
CA ARG A 96 8.58 8.36 -33.79
C ARG A 96 8.02 7.22 -32.94
N ASP A 97 8.89 6.32 -32.48
CA ASP A 97 8.51 5.19 -31.62
C ASP A 97 8.07 5.64 -30.22
N MET A 98 8.75 6.64 -29.65
CA MET A 98 8.37 7.22 -28.36
C MET A 98 7.02 7.93 -28.41
N ILE A 99 6.67 8.56 -29.54
CA ILE A 99 5.35 9.18 -29.72
C ILE A 99 4.25 8.12 -29.67
N ILE A 100 4.46 6.95 -30.30
CA ILE A 100 3.48 5.85 -30.29
C ILE A 100 3.27 5.34 -28.86
N VAL A 101 4.36 5.08 -28.14
CA VAL A 101 4.29 4.62 -26.75
C VAL A 101 3.65 5.69 -25.85
N ARG A 102 4.01 6.96 -26.03
CA ARG A 102 3.45 8.07 -25.25
C ARG A 102 1.94 8.22 -25.48
N LYS A 103 1.49 8.18 -26.73
CA LYS A 103 0.06 8.25 -27.06
C LYS A 103 -0.70 7.08 -26.47
N HIS A 104 -0.15 5.87 -26.58
CA HIS A 104 -0.72 4.69 -25.94
C HIS A 104 -0.87 4.89 -24.42
N LEU A 105 0.19 5.37 -23.75
CA LEU A 105 0.17 5.59 -22.31
C LEU A 105 -0.80 6.71 -21.89
N ALA A 106 -0.84 7.80 -22.64
CA ALA A 106 -1.64 8.98 -22.34
C ALA A 106 -3.14 8.78 -22.62
N GLU A 107 -3.50 7.98 -23.61
CA GLU A 107 -4.88 7.72 -24.00
C GLU A 107 -5.50 6.55 -23.21
N GLN A 108 -4.70 5.57 -22.79
CA GLN A 108 -5.21 4.36 -22.12
C GLN A 108 -5.15 4.42 -20.59
N HIS A 109 -4.27 5.24 -20.01
CA HIS A 109 -4.13 5.33 -18.57
C HIS A 109 -4.56 6.71 -18.07
N SER A 110 -5.50 6.74 -17.12
CA SER A 110 -5.97 8.00 -16.51
C SER A 110 -4.96 8.50 -15.47
N PRO A 111 -4.17 9.56 -15.73
CA PRO A 111 -3.19 10.07 -14.77
C PRO A 111 -3.85 10.46 -13.44
N TYR A 112 -5.05 11.03 -13.52
CA TYR A 112 -5.82 11.46 -12.36
C TYR A 112 -6.20 10.29 -11.45
N THR A 113 -6.57 9.13 -12.01
CA THR A 113 -6.93 7.96 -11.21
C THR A 113 -5.75 7.49 -10.36
N TRP A 114 -4.57 7.37 -10.97
CA TRP A 114 -3.33 6.98 -10.29
C TRP A 114 -2.94 7.99 -9.20
N MET A 115 -3.05 9.29 -9.49
CA MET A 115 -2.78 10.35 -8.52
C MET A 115 -3.76 10.34 -7.35
N VAL A 116 -5.07 10.29 -7.59
CA VAL A 116 -6.09 10.33 -6.53
C VAL A 116 -5.96 9.13 -5.60
N ILE A 117 -5.83 7.91 -6.16
CA ILE A 117 -5.65 6.70 -5.35
C ILE A 117 -4.33 6.76 -4.58
N GLY A 118 -3.27 7.26 -5.22
CA GLY A 118 -1.97 7.47 -4.59
C GLY A 118 -2.05 8.41 -3.38
N ILE A 119 -2.59 9.61 -3.59
CA ILE A 119 -2.74 10.64 -2.55
C ILE A 119 -3.60 10.13 -1.39
N MET A 120 -4.75 9.51 -1.69
CA MET A 120 -5.64 8.96 -0.66
C MET A 120 -4.96 7.86 0.16
N SER A 121 -4.20 6.99 -0.49
CA SER A 121 -3.43 5.93 0.17
C SER A 121 -2.32 6.51 1.05
N THR A 122 -1.62 7.55 0.59
CA THR A 122 -0.59 8.25 1.36
C THR A 122 -1.18 8.91 2.60
N ILE A 123 -2.29 9.64 2.46
CA ILE A 123 -2.98 10.28 3.59
C ILE A 123 -3.38 9.22 4.62
N PHE A 124 -4.01 8.14 4.17
CA PHE A 124 -4.42 7.04 5.06
C PHE A 124 -3.23 6.41 5.79
N GLY A 125 -2.13 6.13 5.08
CA GLY A 125 -0.89 5.60 5.65
C GLY A 125 -0.28 6.54 6.69
N MET A 126 -0.22 7.84 6.40
CA MET A 126 0.31 8.86 7.30
C MET A 126 -0.52 8.97 8.58
N VAL A 127 -1.85 9.02 8.47
CA VAL A 127 -2.75 9.07 9.64
C VAL A 127 -2.52 7.85 10.54
N ARG A 128 -2.43 6.65 9.96
CA ARG A 128 -2.20 5.41 10.71
C ARG A 128 -0.83 5.39 11.38
N MET A 129 0.21 5.87 10.70
CA MET A 129 1.55 6.02 11.28
C MET A 129 1.55 7.02 12.45
N ALA A 130 0.88 8.16 12.30
CA ALA A 130 0.74 9.15 13.36
C ALA A 130 0.04 8.56 14.59
N ILE A 131 -1.08 7.85 14.42
CA ILE A 131 -1.80 7.19 15.51
C ILE A 131 -0.89 6.20 16.25
N HIS A 132 -0.14 5.36 15.52
CA HIS A 132 0.79 4.40 16.12
C HIS A 132 1.92 5.10 16.89
N LEU A 133 2.45 6.20 16.35
CA LEU A 133 3.46 7.02 17.00
C LEU A 133 2.93 7.63 18.30
N PHE A 134 1.73 8.24 18.27
CA PHE A 134 1.08 8.79 19.46
C PHE A 134 0.83 7.73 20.54
N GLN A 135 0.34 6.54 20.17
CA GLN A 135 0.14 5.44 21.11
C GLN A 135 1.46 4.97 21.73
N TRP A 136 2.53 4.92 20.95
CA TRP A 136 3.86 4.57 21.43
C TRP A 136 4.40 5.60 22.43
N ILE A 137 4.28 6.89 22.12
CA ILE A 137 4.69 7.99 23.02
C ILE A 137 3.91 7.93 24.35
N ARG A 138 2.57 7.79 24.30
CA ARG A 138 1.73 7.69 25.51
C ARG A 138 2.11 6.49 26.38
N LYS A 139 2.40 5.33 25.77
CA LYS A 139 2.84 4.13 26.51
C LYS A 139 4.20 4.32 27.16
N LYS A 140 5.12 5.03 26.50
CA LYS A 140 6.46 5.30 27.05
C LYS A 140 6.38 6.24 28.25
N SER A 141 5.56 7.30 28.16
CA SER A 141 5.33 8.22 29.27
C SER A 141 4.71 7.55 30.50
N SER A 142 3.85 6.55 30.31
CA SER A 142 3.20 5.82 31.43
C SER A 142 4.13 4.83 32.15
N LYS A 143 5.18 4.32 31.50
CA LYS A 143 6.10 3.33 32.10
C LYS A 143 7.20 3.98 32.95
N GLN A 144 7.52 5.24 32.70
CA GLN A 144 8.60 5.93 33.39
C GLN A 144 8.21 6.44 34.79
N SER A 145 6.93 6.37 35.14
CA SER A 145 6.38 6.79 36.43
C SER A 145 6.22 5.65 37.45
N ALA A 146 6.67 4.42 37.15
CA ALA A 146 6.65 3.34 38.13
C ALA A 146 7.81 3.56 39.13
N PRO A 147 7.54 3.86 40.42
CA PRO A 147 8.59 4.11 41.40
C PRO A 147 9.37 2.82 41.63
N VAL A 148 10.70 2.92 41.58
CA VAL A 148 11.61 1.91 42.11
C VAL A 148 11.55 2.04 43.64
N GLU A 149 10.51 1.50 44.26
CA GLU A 149 10.44 1.39 45.71
C GLU A 149 10.26 -0.08 46.13
N ALA A 150 11.02 -0.42 47.17
CA ALA A 150 10.95 -1.62 48.00
C ALA A 150 11.67 -2.90 47.52
N SER A 151 13.01 -2.85 47.50
CA SER A 151 13.82 -4.02 47.91
C SER A 151 15.17 -3.58 48.47
N THR A 152 15.14 -2.80 49.56
CA THR A 152 16.33 -2.47 50.36
C THR A 152 15.93 -2.35 51.83
N SER A 153 15.33 -3.41 52.38
CA SER A 153 15.17 -3.56 53.82
C SER A 153 14.73 -5.00 54.08
N LEU A 154 15.67 -5.84 54.50
CA LEU A 154 15.53 -6.92 55.48
C LEU A 154 16.79 -7.81 55.42
N GLU A 155 17.89 -7.31 55.98
CA GLU A 155 18.90 -8.16 56.63
C GLU A 155 18.92 -7.77 58.11
N PRO A 156 18.53 -8.70 59.01
CA PRO A 156 19.10 -8.79 60.34
C PRO A 156 20.20 -9.85 60.41
#